data_AF-W7CE60-F1
#
_entry.id   AF-W7CE60-F1
#
_cell.length_a   1.000
_cell.length_b   1.000
_cell.length_c   1.000
_cell.angle_alpha   90.00
_cell.angle_beta   90.00
_cell.angle_gamma   90.00
#
_symmetry.space_group_name_H-M   'P 1'
#
loop_
_entity.id
_entity.type
_entity.pdbx_description
1 polymer ?
#
loop_
_entity_poly.entity_id
_entity_poly.type
_entity_poly.pdbx_seq_one_letter_code
_entity_poly.pdbx_strand_id
1 'polypeptide(L)' 'MLQKRNHIPRKSLNYRTPLEVFLSDVNEEQLSSLI' A
#
# COMPACT_ATOMS: atom_id res chain seq x y z
N MET A 1 -4.00 13.58 7.17
CA MET A 1 -3.34 13.89 5.88
C MET A 1 -2.72 12.64 5.24
N LEU A 2 -1.83 11.92 5.93
CA LEU A 2 -1.16 10.72 5.40
C LEU A 2 -2.14 9.57 5.06
N GLN A 3 -3.05 9.25 5.97
CA GLN A 3 -4.06 8.20 5.77
C GLN A 3 -4.89 8.45 4.52
N LYS A 4 -5.32 9.69 4.27
CA LYS A 4 -6.03 10.04 3.02
C LYS A 4 -5.17 9.81 1.78
N ARG A 5 -3.86 10.06 1.82
CA ARG A 5 -2.97 9.90 0.65
C ARG A 5 -2.71 8.45 0.27
N ASN A 6 -2.64 7.56 1.26
CA ASN A 6 -2.36 6.13 1.06
C ASN A 6 -3.51 5.38 0.38
N HIS A 7 -4.73 5.95 0.40
CA HIS A 7 -5.92 5.37 -0.21
C HIS A 7 -6.29 6.02 -1.56
N ILE A 8 -5.49 6.96 -2.09
CA ILE A 8 -5.81 7.61 -3.37
C ILE A 8 -5.06 6.89 -4.50
N PRO A 9 -5.79 6.38 -5.51
CA PRO A 9 -5.20 5.81 -6.72
C PRO A 9 -4.21 6.74 -7.43
N ARG A 10 -3.14 6.18 -7.99
CA ARG A 10 -2.14 6.91 -8.77
C ARG A 10 -2.02 6.33 -10.17
N LYS A 11 -2.05 7.20 -11.19
CA LYS A 11 -1.86 6.80 -12.60
C LYS A 11 -0.51 6.09 -12.81
N SER A 12 0.54 6.55 -12.14
CA SER A 12 1.88 5.94 -12.17
C SER A 12 1.95 4.54 -11.54
N LEU A 13 0.97 4.17 -10.71
CA LEU A 13 0.85 2.86 -10.09
C LEU A 13 -0.18 1.98 -10.81
N ASN A 14 -0.50 2.29 -12.08
CA ASN A 14 -1.58 1.66 -12.85
C ASN A 14 -2.94 1.78 -12.14
N TYR A 15 -3.25 2.98 -11.62
CA TYR A 15 -4.47 3.28 -10.87
C TYR A 15 -4.64 2.47 -9.57
N ARG A 16 -3.55 1.94 -9.00
CA ARG A 16 -3.53 1.39 -7.64
C ARG A 16 -3.17 2.45 -6.60
N THR A 17 -3.55 2.20 -5.36
CA THR A 17 -3.19 3.04 -4.22
C THR A 17 -1.78 2.72 -3.72
N PRO A 18 -1.08 3.67 -3.07
CA PRO A 18 0.20 3.37 -2.42
C PRO A 18 0.12 2.22 -1.42
N LEU A 19 -1.00 2.08 -0.71
CA LEU A 19 -1.19 0.98 0.24
C LEU A 19 -1.31 -0.37 -0.45
N GLU A 20 -2.06 -0.47 -1.56
CA GLU A 20 -2.20 -1.71 -2.32
C GLU A 20 -0.87 -2.21 -2.88
N VAL A 21 -0.06 -1.30 -3.42
CA VAL A 21 1.27 -1.64 -3.95
C VAL A 21 2.20 -2.10 -2.83
N PHE A 22 2.19 -1.40 -1.69
CA PHE A 22 2.97 -1.82 -0.54
C PHE A 22 2.56 -3.22 -0.06
N LEU A 23 1.26 -3.48 0.09
CA LEU A 23 0.78 -4.79 0.53
C LEU A 23 1.02 -5.91 -0.49
N SER A 24 1.16 -5.61 -1.79
CA SER A 24 1.53 -6.61 -2.79
C SER A 24 3.00 -6.99 -2.78
N ASP A 25 3.86 -6.09 -2.29
CA ASP A 25 5.31 -6.28 -2.27
C ASP A 25 5.81 -6.84 -0.92
N VAL A 26 4.95 -6.89 0.10
CA VAL A 26 5.28 -7.35 1.44
C VAL A 26 4.77 -8.78 1.65
N ASN A 27 5.65 -9.68 2.05
CA ASN A 27 5.30 -11.05 2.40
C ASN A 27 4.49 -11.10 3.72
N GLU A 28 3.62 -12.10 3.86
CA GLU A 28 2.77 -12.28 5.05
C GLU A 28 3.57 -12.32 6.36
N GLU A 29 4.77 -12.91 6.34
CA GLU A 29 5.69 -12.95 7.49
C GLU A 29 6.11 -11.55 7.95
N GLN A 30 6.44 -10.67 7.01
CA GLN A 30 6.82 -9.28 7.30
C GLN A 30 5.61 -8.49 7.84
N LEU A 31 4.42 -8.74 7.28
CA LEU A 31 3.19 -8.10 7.76
C LEU A 31 2.82 -8.54 9.18
N SER A 32 3.06 -9.82 9.51
CA SER A 32 2.80 -10.36 10.85
C SER A 32 3.67 -9.73 11.94
N SER A 33 4.83 -9.19 11.59
CA SER A 33 5.72 -8.48 12.53
C SER A 33 5.31 -7.03 12.81
N LEU A 34 4.36 -6.49 12.05
CA LEU A 34 3.88 -5.10 12.13
C LEU A 34 2.63 -4.93 13.01
N ILE A 35 2.02 -6.03 13.47
CA ILE A 35 0.78 -6.09 14.27
C ILE A 35 1.09 -6.68 15.64
#